data_AF-A0A1Y3BNG8-F1
#
_entry.id   AF-A0A1Y3BNG8-F1
#
_cell.length_a   1.000
_cell.length_b   1.000
_cell.length_c   1.000
_cell.angle_alpha   90.00
_cell.angle_beta   90.00
_cell.angle_gamma   90.00
#
_symmetry.space_group_name_H-M   'P 1'
#
loop_
_entity.id
_entity.type
_entity.pdbx_description
1 polymer ?
#
loop_
_entity_poly.entity_id
_entity_poly.type
_entity_poly.pdbx_seq_one_letter_code
_entity_poly.pdbx_strand_id
1 'polypeptide(L)'
;IWEETIILLPDTVHYVFLSATIPNARQFAEWIAHLHHQSCHVVYTDFRPTPLQHYIYPAGGDGLHLVLDEQNNFREDNFNLAMNVLQNPSGENSSSSGKGGDQSCIKVIRTIMERNLAPVILFSFSRKECEIYALQISNLKLDFNSAEEKALVEEVFNNAIDVLSDDDKKLPQVQQILPLLKRGVGIHHSGLLPLIKETIEILFGEGLIKALFATETFAMGLNMPARTVVFTSVRKFDGTNFRFLTSGEYIQMSGRAGRRGIDERGIVILRVDERVSPAVGKEMICGKPDPLNSAFHLTYNMVLNLLRVEEVNPEYMLEH
;
A
#
# COMPACT_ATOMS: atom_id res chain seq x y z
N ILE A 1 15.05 -9.88 15.86
CA ILE A 1 13.70 -10.11 16.46
C ILE A 1 13.03 -11.36 15.90
N TRP A 2 12.54 -11.41 14.65
CA TRP A 2 11.84 -12.63 14.17
C TRP A 2 12.73 -13.88 14.20
N GLU A 3 13.91 -13.82 13.60
CA GLU A 3 14.88 -14.94 13.59
C GLU A 3 15.27 -15.34 15.02
N GLU A 4 15.59 -14.36 15.86
CA GLU A 4 15.86 -14.54 17.29
C GLU A 4 14.75 -15.26 18.05
N THR A 5 13.51 -14.83 17.82
CA THR A 5 12.35 -15.42 18.49
C THR A 5 12.15 -16.86 18.05
N ILE A 6 12.34 -17.16 16.76
CA ILE A 6 12.20 -18.51 16.23
C ILE A 6 13.30 -19.41 16.81
N ILE A 7 14.57 -18.99 16.76
CA ILE A 7 15.71 -19.76 17.30
C ILE A 7 15.55 -20.07 18.79
N LEU A 8 15.05 -19.12 19.58
CA LEU A 8 14.91 -19.29 21.02
C LEU A 8 13.64 -20.05 21.44
N LEU A 9 12.73 -20.36 20.51
CA LEU A 9 11.54 -21.14 20.83
C LEU A 9 11.90 -22.62 21.04
N PRO A 10 11.31 -23.29 22.04
CA PRO A 10 11.59 -24.71 22.28
C PRO A 10 11.19 -25.60 21.10
N ASP A 11 11.96 -26.66 20.86
CA ASP A 11 11.70 -27.67 19.83
C ASP A 11 10.43 -28.49 20.04
N THR A 12 9.69 -28.26 21.14
CA THR A 12 8.37 -28.88 21.37
C THR A 12 7.22 -28.06 20.81
N VAL A 13 7.46 -26.80 20.45
CA VAL A 13 6.47 -25.89 19.89
C VAL A 13 6.26 -26.22 18.41
N HIS A 14 5.00 -26.17 17.95
CA HIS A 14 4.66 -26.27 16.54
C HIS A 14 4.31 -24.89 15.98
N TYR A 15 4.70 -24.65 14.73
CA TYR A 15 4.59 -23.35 14.10
C TYR A 15 3.47 -23.31 13.06
N VAL A 16 2.82 -22.15 12.97
CA VAL A 16 1.95 -21.80 11.85
C VAL A 16 2.46 -20.48 11.27
N PHE A 17 2.92 -20.52 10.03
CA PHE A 17 3.42 -19.34 9.33
C PHE A 17 2.39 -18.85 8.31
N LEU A 18 2.01 -17.58 8.42
CA LEU A 18 1.19 -16.89 7.43
C LEU A 18 2.07 -15.86 6.74
N SER A 19 2.26 -16.01 5.43
CA SER A 19 3.10 -15.14 4.62
C SER A 19 2.44 -14.82 3.29
N ALA A 20 2.87 -13.72 2.67
CA ALA A 20 2.61 -13.47 1.26
C ALA A 20 3.31 -14.51 0.38
N THR A 21 3.01 -14.50 -0.92
CA THR A 21 3.71 -15.33 -1.91
C THR A 21 5.19 -14.95 -1.94
N ILE A 22 6.06 -15.84 -1.47
CA ILE A 22 7.52 -15.68 -1.52
C ILE A 22 8.14 -16.81 -2.37
N PRO A 23 9.12 -16.50 -3.24
CA PRO A 23 9.69 -17.50 -4.15
C PRO A 23 10.53 -18.57 -3.43
N ASN A 24 11.09 -18.26 -2.26
CA ASN A 24 11.97 -19.15 -1.50
C ASN A 24 11.28 -19.75 -0.26
N ALA A 25 9.95 -19.93 -0.28
CA ALA A 25 9.19 -20.55 0.82
C ALA A 25 9.75 -21.92 1.26
N ARG A 26 10.26 -22.71 0.30
CA ARG A 26 10.87 -24.02 0.58
C ARG A 26 12.16 -23.88 1.41
N GLN A 27 13.00 -22.92 1.07
CA GLN A 27 14.24 -22.65 1.82
C GLN A 27 13.93 -22.27 3.27
N PHE A 28 12.91 -21.45 3.48
CA PHE A 28 12.46 -21.08 4.83
C PHE A 28 11.99 -22.31 5.62
N ALA A 29 11.17 -23.19 5.02
CA ALA A 29 10.72 -24.41 5.67
C ALA A 29 11.86 -25.41 5.96
N GLU A 30 12.85 -25.51 5.06
CA GLU A 30 14.07 -26.30 5.29
C GLU A 30 14.85 -25.79 6.50
N TRP A 31 14.97 -24.47 6.65
CA TRP A 31 15.60 -23.84 7.82
C TRP A 31 14.86 -24.15 9.12
N ILE A 32 13.53 -23.99 9.16
CA ILE A 32 12.71 -24.35 10.33
C ILE A 32 12.85 -25.84 10.69
N ALA A 33 12.84 -26.71 9.68
CA ALA A 33 12.96 -28.15 9.90
C ALA A 33 14.35 -28.55 10.41
N HIS A 34 15.39 -27.87 9.95
CA HIS A 34 16.75 -28.05 10.44
C HIS A 34 16.87 -27.59 11.90
N LEU A 35 16.37 -26.40 12.20
CA LEU A 35 16.48 -25.73 13.49
C LEU A 35 15.74 -26.46 14.61
N HIS A 36 14.48 -26.86 14.40
CA HIS A 36 13.65 -27.46 15.45
C HIS A 36 13.50 -28.96 15.34
N HIS A 37 14.19 -29.61 14.41
CA HIS A 37 14.11 -31.06 14.16
C HIS A 37 12.66 -31.57 13.94
N GLN A 38 11.82 -30.74 13.34
CA GLN A 38 10.41 -31.03 13.05
C GLN A 38 10.10 -30.92 11.56
N SER A 39 9.09 -31.64 11.08
CA SER A 39 8.60 -31.48 9.71
C SER A 39 7.89 -30.13 9.53
N CYS A 40 8.36 -29.30 8.60
CA CYS A 40 7.70 -28.06 8.20
C CYS A 40 7.10 -28.20 6.80
N HIS A 41 5.79 -28.05 6.67
CA HIS A 41 5.08 -28.17 5.40
C HIS A 41 4.92 -26.80 4.73
N VAL A 42 5.08 -26.75 3.40
CA VAL A 42 4.83 -25.56 2.59
C VAL A 42 3.54 -25.76 1.80
N VAL A 43 2.56 -24.90 2.05
CA VAL A 43 1.35 -24.78 1.22
C VAL A 43 1.47 -23.47 0.44
N TYR A 44 1.70 -23.59 -0.86
CA TYR A 44 1.92 -22.45 -1.76
C TYR A 44 0.78 -22.34 -2.78
N THR A 45 0.35 -21.12 -3.08
CA THR A 45 -0.64 -20.87 -4.12
C THR A 45 -0.45 -19.48 -4.73
N ASP A 46 -0.49 -19.42 -6.06
CA ASP A 46 -0.56 -18.17 -6.83
C ASP A 46 -2.01 -17.79 -7.15
N PHE A 47 -2.98 -18.57 -6.65
CA PHE A 47 -4.39 -18.33 -6.92
C PHE A 47 -4.84 -17.02 -6.27
N ARG A 48 -5.25 -16.08 -7.12
CA ARG A 48 -5.93 -14.85 -6.71
C ARG A 48 -7.43 -14.97 -6.98
N PRO A 49 -8.30 -14.86 -5.94
CA PRO A 49 -9.74 -14.98 -6.11
C PRO A 49 -10.39 -13.91 -7.01
N THR A 50 -9.84 -12.70 -7.01
CA THR A 50 -10.34 -11.58 -7.82
C THR A 50 -9.22 -11.14 -8.77
N PRO A 51 -9.33 -11.39 -10.08
CA PRO A 51 -8.29 -11.05 -11.05
C PRO A 51 -8.07 -9.53 -11.12
N LEU A 52 -6.87 -9.12 -11.52
CA LEU A 52 -6.48 -7.71 -11.61
C LEU A 52 -6.35 -7.27 -13.06
N GLN A 53 -6.71 -6.02 -13.31
CA GLN A 53 -6.39 -5.30 -14.54
C GLN A 53 -5.49 -4.12 -14.20
N HIS A 54 -4.37 -4.00 -14.91
CA HIS A 54 -3.40 -2.94 -14.64
C HIS A 54 -3.39 -1.93 -15.78
N TYR A 55 -3.58 -0.67 -15.41
CA TYR A 55 -3.67 0.46 -16.31
C TYR A 55 -2.53 1.44 -16.05
N ILE A 56 -2.04 2.10 -17.09
CA ILE A 56 -1.16 3.26 -16.99
C ILE A 56 -1.95 4.53 -17.32
N TYR A 57 -1.77 5.54 -16.48
CA TYR A 57 -2.23 6.89 -16.70
C TYR A 57 -1.01 7.82 -16.87
N PRO A 58 -0.65 8.19 -18.12
CA PRO A 58 0.45 9.12 -18.37
C PRO A 58 0.04 10.54 -17.96
N ALA A 59 0.92 11.25 -17.25
CA ALA A 59 0.72 12.64 -16.89
C ALA A 59 0.55 13.50 -18.17
N GLY A 60 -0.47 14.35 -18.18
CA GLY A 60 -0.83 15.15 -19.35
C GLY A 60 -1.65 14.41 -20.42
N GLY A 61 -1.91 13.11 -20.23
CA GLY A 61 -2.84 12.34 -21.06
C GLY A 61 -4.27 12.34 -20.54
N ASP A 62 -5.22 12.03 -21.44
CA ASP A 62 -6.66 11.98 -21.11
C ASP A 62 -7.21 10.55 -20.95
N GLY A 63 -6.35 9.51 -21.02
CA GLY A 63 -6.79 8.11 -21.09
C GLY A 63 -6.03 7.13 -20.20
N LEU A 64 -6.75 6.08 -19.76
CA LEU A 64 -6.20 4.90 -19.12
C LEU A 64 -5.80 3.87 -20.18
N HIS A 65 -4.59 3.34 -20.11
CA HIS A 65 -4.05 2.36 -21.05
C HIS A 65 -3.91 1.01 -20.36
N LEU A 66 -4.66 -0.01 -20.78
CA LEU A 66 -4.57 -1.36 -20.20
C LEU A 66 -3.24 -2.00 -20.59
N VAL A 67 -2.36 -2.24 -19.62
CA VAL A 67 -1.02 -2.81 -19.86
C VAL A 67 -0.89 -4.26 -19.40
N LEU A 68 -1.71 -4.71 -18.44
CA LEU A 68 -1.79 -6.12 -18.05
C LEU A 68 -3.27 -6.49 -17.88
N ASP A 69 -3.72 -7.51 -18.60
CA ASP A 69 -5.09 -8.03 -18.47
C ASP A 69 -5.22 -9.11 -17.39
N GLU A 70 -6.46 -9.56 -17.16
CA GLU A 70 -6.82 -10.54 -16.13
C GLU A 70 -6.16 -11.91 -16.32
N GLN A 71 -5.68 -12.19 -17.52
CA GLN A 71 -4.97 -13.42 -17.88
C GLN A 71 -3.44 -13.26 -17.77
N ASN A 72 -2.97 -12.16 -17.20
CA ASN A 72 -1.55 -11.78 -17.09
C ASN A 72 -0.84 -11.59 -18.45
N ASN A 73 -1.56 -11.19 -19.51
CA ASN A 73 -0.93 -10.85 -20.78
C ASN A 73 -0.48 -9.39 -20.79
N PHE A 74 0.83 -9.17 -20.89
CA PHE A 74 1.40 -7.83 -20.95
C PHE A 74 1.28 -7.23 -22.35
N ARG A 75 0.60 -6.09 -22.45
CA ARG A 75 0.34 -5.38 -23.72
C ARG A 75 1.40 -4.30 -23.95
N GLU A 76 2.51 -4.71 -24.56
CA GLU A 76 3.65 -3.81 -24.86
C GLU A 76 3.23 -2.62 -25.74
N ASP A 77 2.31 -2.81 -26.68
CA ASP A 77 1.79 -1.73 -27.54
C ASP A 77 1.13 -0.62 -26.72
N ASN A 78 0.26 -0.98 -25.77
CA ASN A 78 -0.43 -0.03 -24.90
C ASN A 78 0.54 0.67 -23.94
N PHE A 79 1.55 -0.05 -23.47
CA PHE A 79 2.62 0.54 -22.66
C PHE A 79 3.39 1.60 -23.46
N ASN A 80 3.80 1.27 -24.70
CA ASN A 80 4.51 2.18 -25.58
C ASN A 80 3.66 3.41 -25.96
N LEU A 81 2.36 3.21 -26.23
CA LEU A 81 1.41 4.31 -26.46
C LEU A 81 1.35 5.26 -25.26
N ALA A 82 1.22 4.74 -24.04
CA ALA A 82 1.21 5.56 -22.83
C ALA A 82 2.52 6.34 -22.66
N MET A 83 3.67 5.71 -22.91
CA MET A 83 4.98 6.38 -22.85
C MET A 83 5.18 7.41 -23.97
N ASN A 84 4.51 7.25 -25.12
CA ASN A 84 4.54 8.20 -26.23
C ASN A 84 3.76 9.48 -25.91
N VAL A 85 2.65 9.39 -25.13
CA VAL A 85 1.89 10.56 -24.66
C VAL A 85 2.77 11.49 -23.82
N LEU A 86 3.69 10.92 -23.03
CA LEU A 86 4.66 11.70 -22.24
C LEU A 86 5.69 12.45 -23.12
N GLN A 87 5.90 12.04 -24.38
CA GLN A 87 6.85 12.70 -25.30
C GLN A 87 6.28 13.95 -25.94
N ASN A 88 5.00 13.90 -26.26
CA ASN A 88 4.24 14.97 -26.87
C ASN A 88 3.15 15.39 -25.88
N PRO A 89 3.49 16.06 -24.75
CA PRO A 89 2.48 16.74 -23.97
C PRO A 89 1.82 17.70 -24.96
N SER A 90 0.57 17.43 -25.30
CA SER A 90 -0.13 18.12 -26.38
C SER A 90 0.02 19.62 -26.14
N GLY A 91 0.55 20.33 -27.14
CA GLY A 91 1.04 21.69 -26.97
C GLY A 91 -0.05 22.63 -26.48
N GLU A 92 0.06 23.06 -25.23
CA GLU A 92 -0.39 24.35 -24.73
C GLU A 92 0.54 24.75 -23.58
N ASN A 93 1.00 25.99 -23.62
CA ASN A 93 2.02 26.59 -22.76
C ASN A 93 1.87 26.30 -21.26
N SER A 94 2.88 25.69 -20.65
CA SER A 94 3.37 26.16 -19.35
C SER A 94 4.81 25.71 -19.09
N SER A 95 5.75 26.55 -19.49
CA SER A 95 7.01 26.72 -18.79
C SER A 95 6.73 27.12 -17.33
N SER A 96 6.53 26.14 -16.45
CA SER A 96 6.56 26.34 -15.01
C SER A 96 7.03 25.07 -14.31
N SER A 97 8.35 24.98 -14.17
CA SER A 97 8.99 24.36 -13.02
C SER A 97 8.45 25.02 -11.73
N GLY A 98 7.29 24.58 -11.23
CA GLY A 98 6.76 25.11 -9.98
C GLY A 98 5.31 24.73 -9.68
N LYS A 99 5.12 23.84 -8.69
CA LYS A 99 4.06 23.89 -7.67
C LYS A 99 2.62 24.24 -8.14
N GLY A 100 2.20 23.79 -9.32
CA GLY A 100 0.79 23.70 -9.70
C GLY A 100 0.26 22.34 -9.25
N GLY A 101 -0.73 22.31 -8.36
CA GLY A 101 -1.31 21.07 -7.86
C GLY A 101 -1.66 20.12 -9.01
N ASP A 102 -1.08 18.93 -8.98
CA ASP A 102 -1.23 17.90 -10.00
C ASP A 102 -2.69 17.48 -10.16
N GLN A 103 -3.44 18.18 -11.01
CA GLN A 103 -4.85 17.88 -11.28
C GLN A 103 -5.05 16.50 -11.90
N SER A 104 -3.99 15.88 -12.41
CA SER A 104 -4.05 14.58 -13.07
C SER A 104 -4.52 13.48 -12.11
N CYS A 105 -4.04 13.46 -10.86
CA CYS A 105 -4.50 12.55 -9.81
C CYS A 105 -6.00 12.72 -9.51
N ILE A 106 -6.46 13.97 -9.44
CA ILE A 106 -7.87 14.30 -9.19
C ILE A 106 -8.76 13.85 -10.36
N LYS A 107 -8.31 14.04 -11.61
CA LYS A 107 -9.03 13.55 -12.80
C LYS A 107 -9.21 12.02 -12.74
N VAL A 108 -8.19 11.29 -12.29
CA VAL A 108 -8.27 9.84 -12.10
C VAL A 108 -9.32 9.49 -11.04
N ILE A 109 -9.30 10.15 -9.88
CA ILE A 109 -10.29 9.92 -8.81
C ILE A 109 -11.71 10.18 -9.32
N ARG A 110 -11.93 11.31 -10.01
CA ARG A 110 -13.25 11.62 -10.58
C ARG A 110 -13.71 10.53 -11.55
N THR A 111 -12.83 10.09 -12.44
CA THR A 111 -13.11 9.01 -13.39
C THR A 111 -13.46 7.70 -12.67
N ILE A 112 -12.77 7.37 -11.57
CA ILE A 112 -13.04 6.20 -10.74
C ILE A 112 -14.45 6.30 -10.13
N MET A 113 -14.78 7.45 -9.54
CA MET A 113 -16.09 7.68 -8.91
C MET A 113 -17.22 7.62 -9.93
N GLU A 114 -17.10 8.31 -11.07
CA GLU A 114 -18.10 8.31 -12.16
C GLU A 114 -18.33 6.91 -12.76
N ARG A 115 -17.30 6.06 -12.77
CA ARG A 115 -17.39 4.68 -13.25
C ARG A 115 -17.76 3.66 -12.15
N ASN A 116 -18.14 4.12 -10.97
CA ASN A 116 -18.47 3.29 -9.80
C ASN A 116 -17.33 2.32 -9.40
N LEU A 117 -16.07 2.72 -9.58
CA LEU A 117 -14.89 1.91 -9.26
C LEU A 117 -14.39 2.12 -7.82
N ALA A 118 -15.19 2.76 -6.96
CA ALA A 118 -14.93 2.94 -5.54
C ALA A 118 -15.18 1.65 -4.73
N PRO A 119 -14.58 1.49 -3.54
CA PRO A 119 -13.61 2.39 -2.91
C PRO A 119 -12.24 2.31 -3.58
N VAL A 120 -11.46 3.38 -3.45
CA VAL A 120 -10.10 3.50 -4.00
C VAL A 120 -9.07 3.77 -2.91
N ILE A 121 -7.93 3.07 -2.97
CA ILE A 121 -6.73 3.40 -2.20
C ILE A 121 -5.71 4.06 -3.15
N LEU A 122 -5.25 5.24 -2.78
CA LEU A 122 -4.20 5.98 -3.48
C LEU A 122 -2.91 5.89 -2.67
N PHE A 123 -1.92 5.17 -3.18
CA PHE A 123 -0.60 5.07 -2.57
C PHE A 123 0.27 6.24 -2.99
N SER A 124 0.72 7.01 -2.00
CA SER A 124 1.79 8.00 -2.12
C SER A 124 2.93 7.67 -1.16
N PHE A 125 4.15 7.97 -1.57
CA PHE A 125 5.37 7.65 -0.81
C PHE A 125 5.79 8.76 0.16
N SER A 126 4.94 9.78 0.34
CA SER A 126 5.20 10.91 1.24
C SER A 126 3.95 11.25 2.05
N ARG A 127 4.12 11.38 3.37
CA ARG A 127 3.02 11.77 4.28
C ARG A 127 2.41 13.10 3.85
N LYS A 128 3.27 14.05 3.47
CA LYS A 128 2.89 15.39 3.02
C LYS A 128 2.09 15.33 1.72
N GLU A 129 2.42 14.44 0.80
CA GLU A 129 1.67 14.30 -0.46
C GLU A 129 0.27 13.75 -0.21
N CYS A 130 0.11 12.76 0.68
CA CYS A 130 -1.22 12.26 1.07
C CYS A 130 -2.14 13.41 1.55
N GLU A 131 -1.62 14.27 2.43
CA GLU A 131 -2.37 15.45 2.92
C GLU A 131 -2.68 16.44 1.79
N ILE A 132 -1.72 16.75 0.92
CA ILE A 132 -1.91 17.66 -0.21
C ILE A 132 -3.02 17.17 -1.14
N TYR A 133 -3.01 15.89 -1.52
CA TYR A 133 -4.04 15.35 -2.41
C TYR A 133 -5.42 15.37 -1.76
N ALA A 134 -5.53 15.03 -0.47
CA ALA A 134 -6.79 15.10 0.26
C ALA A 134 -7.33 16.54 0.34
N LEU A 135 -6.46 17.51 0.61
CA LEU A 135 -6.83 18.93 0.63
C LEU A 135 -7.25 19.44 -0.76
N GLN A 136 -6.63 18.96 -1.83
CA GLN A 136 -7.04 19.31 -3.19
C GLN A 136 -8.46 18.84 -3.51
N ILE A 137 -8.85 17.63 -3.07
CA ILE A 137 -10.24 17.17 -3.20
C ILE A 137 -11.19 18.11 -2.45
N SER A 138 -10.85 18.48 -1.21
CA SER A 138 -11.64 19.41 -0.41
C SER A 138 -11.78 20.78 -1.08
N ASN A 139 -10.72 21.31 -1.68
CA ASN A 139 -10.72 22.60 -2.38
C ASN A 139 -11.62 22.60 -3.62
N LEU A 140 -11.70 21.46 -4.32
CA LEU A 140 -12.59 21.27 -5.45
C LEU A 140 -14.04 20.93 -5.06
N LYS A 141 -14.34 20.91 -3.75
CA LYS A 141 -15.67 20.62 -3.20
C LYS A 141 -16.26 19.30 -3.68
N LEU A 142 -15.40 18.31 -3.95
CA LEU A 142 -15.86 16.97 -4.25
C LEU A 142 -16.34 16.32 -2.96
N ASP A 143 -17.51 15.70 -3.03
CA ASP A 143 -18.21 15.12 -1.91
C ASP A 143 -18.78 13.77 -2.34
N PHE A 144 -18.32 12.70 -1.69
CA PHE A 144 -18.63 11.34 -2.08
C PHE A 144 -19.63 10.67 -1.14
N ASN A 145 -20.07 11.38 -0.10
CA ASN A 145 -21.00 10.86 0.90
C ASN A 145 -22.35 11.59 0.84
N SER A 146 -23.41 10.81 1.00
CA SER A 146 -24.76 11.28 1.25
C SER A 146 -24.89 11.98 2.62
N ALA A 147 -26.02 12.65 2.84
CA ALA A 147 -26.31 13.27 4.14
C ALA A 147 -26.38 12.25 5.28
N GLU A 148 -26.87 11.04 5.01
CA GLU A 148 -26.98 9.94 5.97
C GLU A 148 -25.58 9.39 6.31
N GLU A 149 -24.75 9.11 5.31
CA GLU A 149 -23.36 8.67 5.53
C GLU A 149 -22.55 9.72 6.31
N LYS A 150 -22.79 11.01 6.08
CA LYS A 150 -22.16 12.10 6.85
C LYS A 150 -22.51 12.08 8.33
N ALA A 151 -23.78 11.83 8.65
CA ALA A 151 -24.23 11.72 10.03
C ALA A 151 -23.59 10.51 10.72
N LEU A 152 -23.54 9.37 10.02
CA LEU A 152 -22.92 8.16 10.55
C LEU A 152 -21.41 8.32 10.76
N VAL A 153 -20.70 8.94 9.82
CA VAL A 153 -19.27 9.28 9.97
C VAL A 153 -19.04 10.15 11.21
N GLU A 154 -19.88 11.17 11.40
CA GLU A 154 -19.77 12.08 12.53
C GLU A 154 -20.07 11.39 13.86
N GLU A 155 -21.07 10.51 13.90
CA GLU A 155 -21.39 9.69 15.08
C GLU A 155 -20.22 8.77 15.46
N VAL A 156 -19.71 7.98 14.51
CA VAL A 156 -18.58 7.07 14.74
C VAL A 156 -17.33 7.85 15.18
N PHE A 157 -17.05 8.98 14.52
CA PHE A 157 -15.93 9.83 14.87
C PHE A 157 -16.05 10.41 16.28
N ASN A 158 -17.22 10.96 16.63
CA ASN A 158 -17.48 11.54 17.94
C ASN A 158 -17.33 10.49 19.05
N ASN A 159 -17.88 9.29 18.85
CA ASN A 159 -17.74 8.18 19.78
C ASN A 159 -16.26 7.78 19.98
N ALA A 160 -15.45 7.79 18.93
CA ALA A 160 -14.03 7.47 19.02
C ALA A 160 -13.23 8.55 19.76
N ILE A 161 -13.46 9.83 19.45
CA ILE A 161 -12.74 10.94 20.09
C ILE A 161 -13.20 11.20 21.53
N ASP A 162 -14.37 10.69 21.95
CA ASP A 162 -14.89 10.95 23.29
C ASP A 162 -14.04 10.39 24.43
N VAL A 163 -13.16 9.43 24.11
CA VAL A 163 -12.13 8.91 25.03
C VAL A 163 -11.01 9.92 25.30
N LEU A 164 -10.81 10.90 24.41
CA LEU A 164 -9.78 11.93 24.55
C LEU A 164 -10.18 13.01 25.56
N SER A 165 -9.17 13.66 26.14
CA SER A 165 -9.37 14.86 26.96
C SER A 165 -9.90 16.02 26.10
N ASP A 166 -10.56 17.01 26.72
CA ASP A 166 -11.09 18.18 26.01
C ASP A 166 -10.00 18.99 25.30
N ASP A 167 -8.76 18.96 25.79
CA ASP A 167 -7.64 19.63 25.14
C ASP A 167 -7.10 18.83 23.94
N ASP A 168 -7.09 17.50 24.04
CA ASP A 168 -6.71 16.63 22.92
C ASP A 168 -7.74 16.69 21.78
N LYS A 169 -9.04 16.82 22.11
CA LYS A 169 -10.10 17.04 21.11
C LYS A 169 -9.90 18.33 20.29
N LYS A 170 -9.20 19.33 20.85
CA LYS A 170 -8.90 20.60 20.18
C LYS A 170 -7.65 20.55 19.30
N LEU A 171 -6.92 19.43 19.28
CA LEU A 171 -5.72 19.31 18.45
C LEU A 171 -6.05 19.55 16.97
N PRO A 172 -5.22 20.30 16.23
CA PRO A 172 -5.49 20.62 14.83
C PRO A 172 -5.71 19.39 13.96
N GLN A 173 -4.97 18.30 14.20
CA GLN A 173 -5.11 17.05 13.43
C GLN A 173 -6.51 16.42 13.61
N VAL A 174 -7.08 16.49 14.82
CA VAL A 174 -8.42 15.96 15.12
C VAL A 174 -9.49 16.83 14.46
N GLN A 175 -9.35 18.16 14.55
CA GLN A 175 -10.33 19.08 13.97
C GLN A 175 -10.32 19.10 12.44
N GLN A 176 -9.15 18.96 11.82
CA GLN A 176 -9.00 19.06 10.36
C GLN A 176 -9.40 17.78 9.63
N ILE A 177 -9.37 16.62 10.30
CA ILE A 177 -9.67 15.35 9.63
C ILE A 177 -11.17 15.13 9.46
N LEU A 178 -12.01 15.49 10.44
CA LEU A 178 -13.46 15.26 10.38
C LEU A 178 -14.13 15.84 9.12
N PRO A 179 -13.85 17.09 8.68
CA PRO A 179 -14.40 17.61 7.43
C PRO A 179 -14.00 16.81 6.18
N LEU A 180 -12.86 16.13 6.17
CA LEU A 180 -12.45 15.25 5.08
C LEU A 180 -13.21 13.93 5.13
N LEU A 181 -13.30 13.32 6.32
CA LEU A 181 -14.01 12.06 6.53
C LEU A 181 -15.49 12.18 6.16
N LYS A 182 -16.13 13.28 6.54
CA LYS A 182 -17.54 13.55 6.17
C LYS A 182 -17.77 13.59 4.66
N ARG A 183 -16.75 13.92 3.86
CA ARG A 183 -16.83 13.90 2.38
C ARG A 183 -16.48 12.54 1.77
N GLY A 184 -16.22 11.53 2.60
CA GLY A 184 -15.78 10.20 2.15
C GLY A 184 -14.30 10.14 1.77
N VAL A 185 -13.46 11.04 2.31
CA VAL A 185 -12.03 11.09 2.04
C VAL A 185 -11.22 10.85 3.30
N GLY A 186 -10.33 9.85 3.27
CA GLY A 186 -9.42 9.51 4.35
C GLY A 186 -7.96 9.76 4.00
N ILE A 187 -7.14 9.95 5.04
CA ILE A 187 -5.67 9.98 4.95
C ILE A 187 -5.13 8.92 5.90
N HIS A 188 -4.13 8.14 5.50
CA HIS A 188 -3.51 7.13 6.35
C HIS A 188 -1.99 7.13 6.22
N HIS A 189 -1.29 7.50 7.29
CA HIS A 189 0.17 7.40 7.36
C HIS A 189 0.66 7.39 8.80
N SER A 190 1.93 7.02 9.00
CA SER A 190 2.53 6.90 10.34
C SER A 190 2.60 8.19 11.17
N GLY A 191 2.42 9.36 10.55
CA GLY A 191 2.32 10.65 11.25
C GLY A 191 0.95 10.97 11.89
N LEU A 192 -0.07 10.13 11.71
CA LEU A 192 -1.38 10.31 12.33
C LEU A 192 -1.41 9.69 13.73
N LEU A 193 -2.16 10.32 14.65
CA LEU A 193 -2.46 9.76 15.96
C LEU A 193 -3.05 8.34 15.82
N PRO A 194 -2.64 7.36 16.66
CA PRO A 194 -3.14 5.99 16.60
C PRO A 194 -4.67 5.89 16.55
N LEU A 195 -5.36 6.59 17.44
CA LEU A 195 -6.83 6.64 17.49
C LEU A 195 -7.46 7.12 16.17
N ILE A 196 -6.85 8.12 15.52
CA ILE A 196 -7.33 8.65 14.25
C ILE A 196 -7.10 7.63 13.12
N LYS A 197 -5.96 6.93 13.11
CA LYS A 197 -5.72 5.85 12.14
C LYS A 197 -6.77 4.75 12.28
N GLU A 198 -6.98 4.25 13.49
CA GLU A 198 -7.96 3.20 13.77
C GLU A 198 -9.38 3.63 13.36
N THR A 199 -9.77 4.88 13.66
CA THR A 199 -11.07 5.43 13.23
C THR A 199 -11.20 5.44 11.70
N ILE A 200 -10.15 5.82 10.98
CA ILE A 200 -10.13 5.84 9.50
C ILE A 200 -10.21 4.41 8.94
N GLU A 201 -9.53 3.46 9.56
CA GLU A 201 -9.58 2.04 9.17
C GLU A 201 -11.01 1.48 9.35
N ILE A 202 -11.68 1.80 10.47
CA ILE A 202 -13.08 1.43 10.71
C ILE A 202 -13.99 2.06 9.64
N LEU A 203 -13.91 3.37 9.43
CA LEU A 203 -14.75 4.07 8.44
C LEU A 203 -14.50 3.57 7.01
N PHE A 204 -13.29 3.15 6.67
CA PHE A 204 -12.98 2.53 5.39
C PHE A 204 -13.57 1.13 5.26
N GLY A 205 -13.48 0.30 6.32
CA GLY A 205 -14.10 -1.02 6.39
C GLY A 205 -15.63 -0.98 6.26
N GLU A 206 -16.26 0.02 6.87
CA GLU A 206 -17.72 0.28 6.77
C GLU A 206 -18.12 0.93 5.43
N GLY A 207 -17.17 1.19 4.52
CA GLY A 207 -17.45 1.76 3.21
C GLY A 207 -17.85 3.24 3.23
N LEU A 208 -17.63 3.95 4.35
CA LEU A 208 -17.92 5.37 4.52
C LEU A 208 -16.80 6.27 3.96
N ILE A 209 -15.62 5.71 3.74
CA ILE A 209 -14.53 6.35 3.01
C ILE A 209 -14.46 5.75 1.60
N LYS A 210 -14.67 6.59 0.58
CA LYS A 210 -14.63 6.19 -0.83
C LYS A 210 -13.25 6.37 -1.44
N ALA A 211 -12.46 7.35 -0.97
CA ALA A 211 -11.09 7.58 -1.39
C ALA A 211 -10.15 7.68 -0.18
N LEU A 212 -9.16 6.79 -0.12
CA LEU A 212 -8.17 6.74 0.94
C LEU A 212 -6.77 7.07 0.39
N PHE A 213 -6.15 8.14 0.88
CA PHE A 213 -4.75 8.46 0.57
C PHE A 213 -3.84 7.83 1.61
N ALA A 214 -3.06 6.84 1.22
CA ALA A 214 -2.29 6.03 2.14
C ALA A 214 -0.79 5.99 1.79
N THR A 215 0.06 5.89 2.81
CA THR A 215 1.45 5.49 2.61
C THR A 215 1.59 3.98 2.49
N GLU A 216 2.74 3.52 1.97
CA GLU A 216 3.09 2.10 1.78
C GLU A 216 2.78 1.21 3.00
N THR A 217 2.97 1.72 4.22
CA THR A 217 2.70 0.99 5.47
C THR A 217 1.27 0.45 5.59
N PHE A 218 0.30 1.10 4.94
CA PHE A 218 -1.09 0.61 4.90
C PHE A 218 -1.20 -0.73 4.20
N ALA A 219 -0.38 -0.98 3.18
CA ALA A 219 -0.33 -2.25 2.46
C ALA A 219 0.26 -3.40 3.30
N MET A 220 0.86 -3.12 4.47
CA MET A 220 1.46 -4.13 5.35
C MET A 220 0.58 -4.49 6.55
N GLY A 221 -0.41 -3.67 6.93
CA GLY A 221 -0.99 -3.70 8.28
C GLY A 221 -2.30 -4.46 8.47
N LEU A 222 -3.23 -4.43 7.52
CA LEU A 222 -4.60 -4.93 7.73
C LEU A 222 -5.21 -5.50 6.45
N ASN A 223 -6.15 -6.45 6.54
CA ASN A 223 -6.86 -6.99 5.38
C ASN A 223 -8.01 -6.06 4.94
N MET A 224 -7.68 -4.87 4.44
CA MET A 224 -8.66 -3.91 3.92
C MET A 224 -8.54 -3.77 2.40
N PRO A 225 -9.26 -4.62 1.64
CA PRO A 225 -9.28 -4.54 0.19
C PRO A 225 -10.13 -3.37 -0.31
N ALA A 226 -9.72 -2.79 -1.43
CA ALA A 226 -10.46 -1.78 -2.18
C ALA A 226 -10.82 -2.32 -3.55
N ARG A 227 -11.79 -1.71 -4.23
CA ARG A 227 -12.07 -2.08 -5.62
C ARG A 227 -10.94 -1.64 -6.55
N THR A 228 -10.39 -0.46 -6.29
CA THR A 228 -9.32 0.15 -7.09
C THR A 228 -8.12 0.53 -6.25
N VAL A 229 -6.91 0.35 -6.80
CA VAL A 229 -5.66 0.89 -6.26
C VAL A 229 -5.04 1.84 -7.27
N VAL A 230 -4.56 2.99 -6.82
CA VAL A 230 -3.85 3.98 -7.64
C VAL A 230 -2.47 4.22 -7.05
N PHE A 231 -1.44 4.17 -7.88
CA PHE A 231 -0.09 4.63 -7.54
C PHE A 231 0.07 6.07 -8.03
N THR A 232 0.42 7.00 -7.14
CA THR A 232 0.61 8.42 -7.52
C THR A 232 1.96 8.65 -8.23
N SER A 233 2.91 7.74 -8.05
CA SER A 233 4.22 7.75 -8.69
C SER A 233 4.73 6.32 -8.90
N VAL A 234 5.67 6.14 -9.81
CA VAL A 234 6.40 4.88 -10.04
C VAL A 234 7.77 4.85 -9.35
N ARG A 235 8.18 5.96 -8.73
CA ARG A 235 9.43 6.06 -7.98
C ARG A 235 9.17 6.40 -6.53
N LYS A 236 10.07 5.95 -5.68
CA LYS A 236 10.13 6.34 -4.28
C LYS A 236 11.56 6.60 -3.83
N PHE A 237 11.69 7.35 -2.74
CA PHE A 237 12.95 7.55 -2.06
C PHE A 237 13.16 6.45 -1.03
N ASP A 238 14.27 5.72 -1.12
CA ASP A 238 14.59 4.61 -0.21
C ASP A 238 15.44 5.05 1.00
N GLY A 239 15.67 6.35 1.17
CA GLY A 239 16.59 6.91 2.16
C GLY A 239 17.93 7.35 1.56
N THR A 240 18.29 6.82 0.38
CA THR A 240 19.54 7.16 -0.31
C THR A 240 19.30 7.75 -1.69
N ASN A 241 18.46 7.11 -2.50
CA ASN A 241 18.23 7.47 -3.89
C ASN A 241 16.74 7.39 -4.23
N PHE A 242 16.35 8.11 -5.29
CA PHE A 242 15.06 7.89 -5.93
C PHE A 242 15.18 6.72 -6.91
N ARG A 243 14.47 5.64 -6.64
CA ARG A 243 14.45 4.43 -7.49
C ARG A 243 13.02 4.05 -7.87
N PHE A 244 12.89 3.21 -8.90
CA PHE A 244 11.60 2.59 -9.22
C PHE A 244 11.16 1.63 -8.10
N LEU A 245 9.85 1.42 -8.02
CA LEU A 245 9.28 0.39 -7.14
C LEU A 245 9.81 -0.98 -7.54
N THR A 246 10.09 -1.82 -6.53
CA THR A 246 10.36 -3.23 -6.80
C THR A 246 9.06 -3.95 -7.15
N SER A 247 9.19 -5.10 -7.79
CA SER A 247 8.07 -5.99 -8.11
C SER A 247 7.35 -6.43 -6.83
N GLY A 248 8.07 -6.72 -5.74
CA GLY A 248 7.47 -7.05 -4.45
C GLY A 248 6.63 -5.92 -3.84
N GLU A 249 7.17 -4.69 -3.84
CA GLU A 249 6.45 -3.50 -3.37
C GLU A 249 5.17 -3.27 -4.19
N TYR A 250 5.29 -3.38 -5.52
CA TYR A 250 4.18 -3.26 -6.43
C TYR A 250 3.11 -4.33 -6.19
N ILE A 251 3.49 -5.60 -6.06
CA ILE A 251 2.57 -6.73 -5.80
C ILE A 251 1.85 -6.54 -4.47
N GLN A 252 2.55 -6.10 -3.42
CA GLN A 252 1.96 -5.88 -2.10
C GLN A 252 0.88 -4.79 -2.13
N MET A 253 1.18 -3.65 -2.76
CA MET A 253 0.26 -2.52 -2.86
C MET A 253 -0.89 -2.80 -3.84
N SER A 254 -0.59 -3.28 -5.05
CA SER A 254 -1.62 -3.63 -6.05
C SER A 254 -2.50 -4.79 -5.59
N GLY A 255 -1.97 -5.66 -4.73
CA GLY A 255 -2.71 -6.75 -4.11
C GLY A 255 -3.88 -6.32 -3.23
N ARG A 256 -3.97 -5.02 -2.88
CA ARG A 256 -5.13 -4.42 -2.19
C ARG A 256 -6.32 -4.15 -3.10
N ALA A 257 -6.16 -4.25 -4.42
CA ALA A 257 -7.27 -4.15 -5.36
C ALA A 257 -8.06 -5.47 -5.47
N GLY A 258 -9.37 -5.33 -5.63
CA GLY A 258 -10.32 -6.44 -5.76
C GLY A 258 -10.80 -6.99 -4.41
N ARG A 259 -12.09 -6.80 -4.11
CA ARG A 259 -12.73 -7.36 -2.91
C ARG A 259 -13.37 -8.70 -3.25
N ARG A 260 -12.89 -9.75 -2.58
CA ARG A 260 -13.39 -11.12 -2.76
C ARG A 260 -14.90 -11.18 -2.49
N GLY A 261 -15.64 -11.77 -3.44
CA GLY A 261 -17.09 -11.98 -3.33
C GLY A 261 -17.94 -10.74 -3.64
N ILE A 262 -17.32 -9.59 -3.94
CA ILE A 262 -18.02 -8.34 -4.27
C ILE A 262 -17.61 -7.85 -5.66
N ASP A 263 -16.31 -7.77 -5.93
CA ASP A 263 -15.79 -7.26 -7.20
C ASP A 263 -15.47 -8.42 -8.16
N GLU A 264 -15.93 -8.31 -9.41
CA GLU A 264 -15.56 -9.23 -10.49
C GLU A 264 -14.06 -9.14 -10.83
N ARG A 265 -13.50 -7.93 -10.73
CA ARG A 265 -12.12 -7.61 -11.06
C ARG A 265 -11.64 -6.42 -10.21
N GLY A 266 -10.38 -6.48 -9.80
CA GLY A 266 -9.68 -5.37 -9.15
C GLY A 266 -8.99 -4.49 -10.19
N ILE A 267 -9.04 -3.18 -10.00
CA ILE A 267 -8.43 -2.21 -10.92
C ILE A 267 -7.18 -1.64 -10.29
N VAL A 268 -6.08 -1.62 -11.04
CA VAL A 268 -4.82 -1.03 -10.61
C VAL A 268 -4.43 0.05 -11.61
N ILE A 269 -4.15 1.26 -11.17
CA ILE A 269 -3.79 2.39 -12.02
C ILE A 269 -2.43 2.94 -11.59
N LEU A 270 -1.45 2.94 -12.50
CA LEU A 270 -0.16 3.58 -12.29
C LEU A 270 -0.17 4.94 -12.96
N ARG A 271 -0.08 6.00 -12.16
CA ARG A 271 0.26 7.32 -12.69
C ARG A 271 1.75 7.36 -13.00
N VAL A 272 2.07 7.77 -14.22
CA VAL A 272 3.45 7.88 -14.69
C VAL A 272 3.69 9.31 -15.17
N ASP A 273 4.69 9.99 -14.60
CA ASP A 273 5.09 11.35 -14.92
C ASP A 273 6.46 11.44 -15.62
N GLU A 274 7.21 10.34 -15.70
CA GLU A 274 8.48 10.24 -16.41
C GLU A 274 8.50 9.02 -17.34
N ARG A 275 9.40 9.01 -18.33
CA ARG A 275 9.55 7.82 -19.17
C ARG A 275 10.07 6.63 -18.38
N VAL A 276 9.37 5.51 -18.49
CA VAL A 276 9.82 4.20 -18.01
C VAL A 276 10.12 3.33 -19.23
N SER A 277 11.28 2.67 -19.23
CA SER A 277 11.59 1.72 -20.31
C SER A 277 10.68 0.50 -20.24
N PRO A 278 10.32 -0.12 -21.38
CA PRO A 278 9.47 -1.32 -21.36
C PRO A 278 10.01 -2.44 -20.48
N ALA A 279 11.33 -2.62 -20.43
CA ALA A 279 11.97 -3.62 -19.57
C ALA A 279 11.72 -3.33 -18.08
N VAL A 280 11.91 -2.09 -17.63
CA VAL A 280 11.68 -1.69 -16.23
C VAL A 280 10.19 -1.76 -15.88
N GLY A 281 9.32 -1.29 -16.76
CA GLY A 281 7.87 -1.33 -16.54
C GLY A 281 7.33 -2.77 -16.47
N LYS A 282 7.83 -3.65 -17.35
CA LYS A 282 7.49 -5.08 -17.35
C LYS A 282 8.00 -5.79 -16.11
N GLU A 283 9.24 -5.50 -15.68
CA GLU A 283 9.78 -6.05 -14.43
C GLU A 283 8.94 -5.60 -13.23
N MET A 284 8.65 -4.30 -13.09
CA MET A 284 7.85 -3.79 -11.98
C MET A 284 6.43 -4.39 -11.92
N ILE A 285 5.77 -4.55 -13.07
CA ILE A 285 4.35 -4.99 -13.13
C ILE A 285 4.22 -6.52 -13.13
N CYS A 286 5.10 -7.23 -13.85
CA CYS A 286 5.02 -8.68 -14.10
C CYS A 286 6.14 -9.47 -13.40
N GLY A 287 7.03 -8.81 -12.67
CA GLY A 287 8.14 -9.43 -11.97
C GLY A 287 7.69 -10.32 -10.83
N LYS A 288 8.65 -11.01 -10.22
CA LYS A 288 8.39 -11.93 -9.12
C LYS A 288 8.37 -11.19 -7.78
N PRO A 289 7.65 -11.70 -6.77
CA PRO A 289 7.79 -11.21 -5.41
C PRO A 289 9.24 -11.33 -4.92
N ASP A 290 9.64 -10.43 -4.02
CA ASP A 290 10.97 -10.44 -3.43
C ASP A 290 11.17 -11.70 -2.57
N PRO A 291 12.35 -12.36 -2.62
CA PRO A 291 12.67 -13.46 -1.71
C PRO A 291 12.74 -12.97 -0.27
N LEU A 292 12.36 -13.86 0.66
CA LEU A 292 12.57 -13.64 2.08
C LEU A 292 14.05 -13.89 2.41
N ASN A 293 14.82 -12.83 2.54
CA ASN A 293 16.22 -12.89 2.95
C ASN A 293 16.35 -12.52 4.43
N SER A 294 17.25 -13.20 5.15
CA SER A 294 17.61 -12.85 6.52
C SER A 294 18.17 -11.42 6.55
N ALA A 295 17.79 -10.69 7.59
CA ALA A 295 18.36 -9.38 7.93
C ALA A 295 19.01 -9.42 9.32
N PHE A 296 19.43 -10.61 9.75
CA PHE A 296 20.05 -10.84 11.03
C PHE A 296 21.32 -9.98 11.17
N HIS A 297 21.43 -9.34 12.32
CA HIS A 297 22.60 -8.59 12.71
C HIS A 297 22.71 -8.60 14.23
N LEU A 298 23.94 -8.57 14.74
CA LEU A 298 24.19 -8.54 16.17
C LEU A 298 23.78 -7.19 16.76
N THR A 299 23.09 -7.23 17.90
CA THR A 299 22.80 -6.05 18.71
C THR A 299 23.35 -6.24 20.12
N TYR A 300 23.77 -5.15 20.76
CA TYR A 300 24.31 -5.22 22.14
C TYR A 300 23.33 -5.85 23.12
N ASN A 301 22.03 -5.52 23.00
CA ASN A 301 21.00 -6.08 23.88
C ASN A 301 20.89 -7.61 23.72
N MET A 302 20.89 -8.11 22.48
CA MET A 302 20.85 -9.53 22.18
C MET A 302 22.06 -10.25 22.77
N VAL A 303 23.28 -9.74 22.52
CA VAL A 303 24.52 -10.35 23.05
C VAL A 303 24.52 -10.39 24.58
N LEU A 304 24.15 -9.29 25.24
CA LEU A 304 24.08 -9.24 26.71
C LEU A 304 23.03 -10.20 27.28
N ASN A 305 21.88 -10.35 26.62
CA ASN A 305 20.85 -11.29 27.05
C ASN A 305 21.29 -12.74 26.86
N LEU A 306 21.93 -13.08 25.74
CA LEU A 306 22.45 -14.43 25.49
C LEU A 306 23.55 -14.78 26.50
N LEU A 307 24.52 -13.88 26.73
CA LEU A 307 25.56 -14.10 27.75
C LEU A 307 25.02 -14.25 29.18
N ARG A 308 23.80 -13.77 29.45
CA ARG A 308 23.13 -13.91 30.75
C ARG A 308 22.46 -15.27 30.91
N VAL A 309 22.05 -15.92 29.83
CA VAL A 309 21.37 -17.21 29.87
C VAL A 309 22.43 -18.31 29.84
N GLU A 310 22.49 -19.16 30.87
CA GLU A 310 23.56 -20.17 30.99
C GLU A 310 23.51 -21.25 29.89
N GLU A 311 22.33 -21.49 29.31
CA GLU A 311 22.11 -22.57 28.34
C GLU A 311 22.30 -22.17 26.88
N VAL A 312 22.44 -20.87 26.57
CA VAL A 312 22.54 -20.36 25.19
C VAL A 312 23.66 -19.32 25.11
N ASN A 313 24.52 -19.41 24.11
CA ASN A 313 25.58 -18.42 23.88
C ASN A 313 25.35 -17.66 22.56
N PRO A 314 26.01 -16.50 22.36
CA PRO A 314 25.94 -15.76 21.10
C PRO A 314 26.39 -16.58 19.89
N GLU A 315 27.32 -17.52 20.07
CA GLU A 315 27.79 -18.40 19.00
C GLU A 315 26.70 -19.35 18.50
N TYR A 316 25.91 -19.95 19.40
CA TYR A 316 24.77 -20.81 19.07
C TYR A 316 23.78 -20.10 18.14
N MET A 317 23.56 -18.81 18.38
CA MET A 317 22.67 -18.01 17.55
C MET A 317 23.23 -17.68 16.15
N LEU A 318 24.55 -17.72 15.99
CA LEU A 318 25.21 -17.49 14.70
C LEU A 318 25.34 -18.78 13.87
N GLU A 319 25.31 -19.94 14.53
CA GLU A 319 25.39 -21.25 13.89
C GLU A 319 24.06 -21.69 13.24
N HIS A 320 22.96 -21.04 13.59
CA HIS A 320 21.59 -21.42 13.25
C HIS A 320 20.85 -20.30 12.52
#